data_AF-A0A812Y211-F1
#
_entry.id   AF-A0A812Y211-F1
#
_cell.length_a   1.000
_cell.length_b   1.000
_cell.length_c   1.000
_cell.angle_alpha   90.00
_cell.angle_beta   90.00
_cell.angle_gamma   90.00
#
_symmetry.space_group_name_H-M   'P 1'
#
loop_
_entity.id
_entity.type
_entity.pdbx_description
1 polymer ?
#
loop_
_entity_poly.entity_id
_entity_poly.type
_entity_poly.pdbx_seq_one_letter_code
_entity_poly.pdbx_strand_id
1 'polypeptide(L)'
;EPMHPAEVLSLLQEGNERFVKGTSLAVRRNDVVRREFVDLNQAPHAAIVGCSDCQAPLETIFDSLPGDIFAFKNAGNTCIHANGSMVASLEFCTAQLGCRFILVLGHKRCGVLLDACKTHAEHKHSGCGDCALNGLLHDMSSVIDQAAELASNVSLLSGDGKSLDDIVKLAEKAVEVNVFQTLELLLRFS
;
A
#
# COMPACT_ATOMS: atom_id res chain seq x y z
N GLU A 1 21.73 -5.65 15.92
CA GLU A 1 22.10 -5.24 14.55
C GLU A 1 20.90 -5.47 13.66
N PRO A 2 20.55 -4.55 12.73
CA PRO A 2 19.36 -4.70 11.90
C PRO A 2 19.49 -5.86 10.90
N MET A 3 18.39 -6.60 10.72
CA MET A 3 18.30 -7.77 9.84
C MET A 3 18.65 -7.42 8.38
N HIS A 4 19.24 -8.36 7.65
CA HIS A 4 19.57 -8.15 6.24
C HIS A 4 18.28 -8.12 5.38
N PRO A 5 18.14 -7.21 4.40
CA PRO A 5 16.92 -7.10 3.58
C PRO A 5 16.44 -8.41 2.94
N ALA A 6 17.35 -9.27 2.51
CA ALA A 6 17.02 -10.58 1.93
C ALA A 6 16.41 -11.57 2.95
N GLU A 7 16.87 -11.53 4.21
CA GLU A 7 16.26 -12.32 5.29
C GLU A 7 14.86 -11.79 5.61
N VAL A 8 14.69 -10.46 5.66
CA VAL A 8 13.38 -9.83 5.89
C VAL A 8 12.38 -10.25 4.81
N LEU A 9 12.79 -10.20 3.53
CA LEU A 9 11.94 -10.63 2.42
C LEU A 9 11.52 -12.10 2.58
N SER A 10 12.47 -12.98 2.91
CA SER A 10 12.20 -14.41 3.11
C SER A 10 11.21 -14.63 4.26
N LEU A 11 11.41 -13.93 5.38
CA LEU A 11 10.52 -14.00 6.55
C LEU A 11 9.09 -13.57 6.21
N LEU A 12 8.92 -12.47 5.48
CA LEU A 12 7.62 -11.97 5.04
C LEU A 12 6.95 -12.95 4.06
N GLN A 13 7.70 -13.52 3.10
CA GLN A 13 7.18 -14.51 2.16
C GLN A 13 6.69 -15.76 2.89
N GLU A 14 7.49 -16.32 3.79
CA GLU A 14 7.09 -17.48 4.59
C GLU A 14 5.87 -17.20 5.48
N GLY A 15 5.83 -16.01 6.09
CA GLY A 15 4.69 -15.56 6.88
C GLY A 15 3.41 -15.45 6.05
N ASN A 16 3.52 -14.90 4.84
CA ASN A 16 2.41 -14.84 3.91
C ASN A 16 1.94 -16.23 3.46
N GLU A 17 2.86 -17.15 3.19
CA GLU A 17 2.49 -18.53 2.90
C GLU A 17 1.71 -19.17 4.05
N ARG A 18 2.13 -18.96 5.30
CA ARG A 18 1.40 -19.48 6.48
C ARG A 18 0.02 -18.87 6.60
N PHE A 19 -0.12 -17.57 6.36
CA PHE A 19 -1.41 -16.88 6.34
C PHE A 19 -2.35 -17.49 5.27
N VAL A 20 -1.87 -17.64 4.04
CA VAL A 20 -2.65 -18.22 2.92
C VAL A 20 -3.07 -19.67 3.22
N LYS A 21 -2.20 -20.46 3.87
CA LYS A 21 -2.47 -21.86 4.24
C LYS A 21 -3.32 -22.00 5.51
N GLY A 22 -3.60 -20.92 6.23
CA GLY A 22 -4.32 -20.96 7.51
C GLY A 22 -3.53 -21.59 8.67
N THR A 23 -2.19 -21.59 8.58
CA THR A 23 -1.28 -22.22 9.56
C THR A 23 -0.48 -21.19 10.36
N SER A 24 -1.02 -19.99 10.56
CA SER A 24 -0.37 -18.87 11.27
C SER A 24 0.08 -19.26 12.68
N LEU A 25 1.30 -18.85 13.02
CA LEU A 25 1.93 -19.13 14.32
C LEU A 25 1.75 -17.97 15.30
N ALA A 26 1.64 -16.73 14.82
CA ALA A 26 1.56 -15.54 15.66
C ALA A 26 0.37 -15.56 16.63
N VAL A 27 -0.79 -16.06 16.17
CA VAL A 27 -2.02 -16.19 16.98
C VAL A 27 -1.82 -17.08 18.22
N ARG A 28 -0.83 -17.99 18.20
CA ARG A 28 -0.58 -18.94 19.29
C ARG A 28 0.34 -18.39 20.39
N ARG A 29 0.94 -17.21 20.21
CA ARG A 29 1.98 -16.67 21.11
C ARG A 29 1.50 -15.55 22.06
N ASN A 30 0.19 -15.35 22.19
CA ASN A 30 -0.42 -14.16 22.81
C ASN A 30 0.09 -13.76 24.22
N ASP A 31 0.33 -14.70 25.14
CA ASP A 31 0.61 -14.35 26.54
C ASP A 31 2.08 -14.00 26.84
N VAL A 32 3.02 -14.56 26.08
CA VAL A 32 4.46 -14.25 26.21
C VAL A 32 4.78 -12.94 25.50
N VAL A 33 4.26 -12.80 24.28
CA VAL A 33 4.41 -11.60 23.45
C VAL A 33 3.85 -10.38 24.17
N ARG A 34 2.66 -10.47 24.78
CA ARG A 34 2.07 -9.34 25.52
C ARG A 34 2.96 -8.80 26.65
N ARG A 35 3.77 -9.64 27.30
CA ARG A 35 4.67 -9.21 28.38
C ARG A 35 5.93 -8.56 27.83
N GLU A 36 6.50 -9.15 26.78
CA GLU A 36 7.67 -8.59 26.08
C GLU A 36 7.35 -7.24 25.42
N PHE A 37 6.09 -7.01 25.04
CA PHE A 37 5.59 -5.76 24.47
C PHE A 37 5.71 -4.52 25.37
N VAL A 38 5.79 -4.71 26.69
CA VAL A 38 5.81 -3.61 27.66
C VAL A 38 7.23 -3.06 27.85
N ASP A 39 8.27 -3.84 27.50
CA ASP A 39 9.65 -3.56 27.89
C ASP A 39 10.61 -3.25 26.71
N LEU A 40 10.13 -3.17 25.47
CA LEU A 40 11.01 -3.16 24.29
C LEU A 40 11.23 -1.80 23.60
N ASN A 41 12.51 -1.51 23.36
CA ASN A 41 12.96 -0.65 22.26
C ASN A 41 12.42 -1.21 20.93
N GLN A 42 11.58 -0.43 20.24
CA GLN A 42 11.02 -0.83 18.95
C GLN A 42 12.13 -0.96 17.89
N ALA A 43 12.24 -2.13 17.26
CA ALA A 43 13.19 -2.42 16.20
C ALA A 43 12.50 -3.24 15.09
N PRO A 44 11.57 -2.63 14.33
CA PRO A 44 10.89 -3.30 13.24
C PRO A 44 11.91 -3.74 12.18
N HIS A 45 11.77 -4.98 11.70
CA HIS A 45 12.62 -5.48 10.63
C HIS A 45 12.13 -5.05 9.24
N ALA A 46 10.86 -4.66 9.12
CA ALA A 46 10.26 -4.15 7.88
C ALA A 46 9.38 -2.92 8.12
N ALA A 47 9.41 -1.96 7.22
CA ALA A 47 8.36 -0.95 7.07
C ALA A 47 7.47 -1.33 5.89
N ILE A 48 6.16 -1.32 6.07
CA ILE A 48 5.22 -1.71 5.03
C ILE A 48 4.22 -0.59 4.78
N VAL A 49 4.21 -0.07 3.56
CA VAL A 49 3.23 0.87 3.04
C VAL A 49 2.08 0.08 2.43
N GLY A 50 0.89 0.16 3.04
CA GLY A 50 -0.30 -0.55 2.59
C GLY A 50 -1.49 0.37 2.39
N CYS A 51 -2.55 -0.16 1.78
CA CYS A 51 -3.79 0.58 1.63
C CYS A 51 -4.67 0.42 2.87
N SER A 52 -5.31 1.51 3.33
CA SER A 52 -6.28 1.48 4.43
C SER A 52 -7.50 0.62 4.13
N ASP A 53 -7.84 0.43 2.86
CA ASP A 53 -8.93 -0.45 2.37
C ASP A 53 -8.56 -1.95 2.43
N CYS A 54 -7.34 -2.30 2.83
CA CYS A 54 -6.95 -3.69 3.06
C CYS A 54 -7.68 -4.26 4.29
N GLN A 55 -8.49 -5.30 4.05
CA GLN A 55 -9.39 -5.93 5.04
C GLN A 55 -8.67 -6.72 6.16
N ALA A 56 -7.39 -7.04 5.98
CA ALA A 56 -6.59 -7.73 6.99
C ALA A 56 -5.45 -6.83 7.50
N PRO A 57 -5.09 -6.91 8.79
CA PRO A 57 -3.87 -6.29 9.31
C PRO A 57 -2.63 -6.84 8.59
N LEU A 58 -1.62 -5.99 8.40
CA LEU A 58 -0.39 -6.37 7.68
C LEU A 58 0.39 -7.44 8.46
N GLU A 59 0.41 -7.32 9.78
CA GLU A 59 0.99 -8.29 10.71
C GLU A 59 0.32 -9.66 10.57
N THR A 60 -0.99 -9.70 10.31
CA THR A 60 -1.71 -10.94 10.06
C THR A 60 -1.35 -11.53 8.69
N ILE A 61 -1.30 -10.70 7.65
CA ILE A 61 -0.93 -11.11 6.28
C ILE A 61 0.47 -11.72 6.23
N PHE A 62 1.39 -11.22 7.04
CA PHE A 62 2.78 -11.67 7.09
C PHE A 62 3.12 -12.53 8.31
N ASP A 63 2.11 -13.01 9.06
CA ASP A 63 2.27 -13.82 10.29
C ASP A 63 3.39 -13.30 11.22
N SER A 64 3.44 -11.98 11.38
CA SER A 64 4.46 -11.27 12.17
C SER A 64 3.91 -10.96 13.56
N LEU A 65 4.80 -10.79 14.54
CA LEU A 65 4.39 -10.34 15.86
C LEU A 65 4.13 -8.83 15.81
N PRO A 66 3.43 -8.27 16.81
CA PRO A 66 3.36 -6.82 16.90
C PRO A 66 4.81 -6.28 17.00
N GLY A 67 5.07 -5.05 16.56
CA GLY A 67 6.40 -4.41 16.62
C GLY A 67 7.44 -4.89 15.60
N ASP A 68 7.26 -6.07 15.01
CA ASP A 68 8.11 -6.61 13.93
C ASP A 68 7.98 -5.80 12.63
N ILE A 69 6.78 -5.30 12.36
CA ILE A 69 6.44 -4.50 11.19
C ILE A 69 6.07 -3.08 11.62
N PHE A 70 6.71 -2.10 10.99
CA PHE A 70 6.25 -0.71 10.99
C PHE A 70 5.18 -0.54 9.90
N ALA A 71 3.91 -0.70 10.27
CA ALA A 71 2.79 -0.60 9.36
C ALA A 71 2.36 0.86 9.12
N PHE A 72 2.47 1.34 7.89
CA PHE A 72 1.92 2.64 7.47
C PHE A 72 0.82 2.40 6.43
N LYS A 73 -0.40 2.86 6.73
CA LYS A 73 -1.55 2.69 5.83
C LYS A 73 -2.20 4.02 5.50
N ASN A 74 -2.46 4.28 4.23
CA ASN A 74 -3.32 5.37 3.77
C ASN A 74 -4.24 4.93 2.62
N ALA A 75 -5.16 5.80 2.22
CA ALA A 75 -6.07 5.53 1.10
C ALA A 75 -5.27 5.35 -0.20
N GLY A 76 -5.36 4.17 -0.81
CA GLY A 76 -4.69 3.86 -2.07
C GLY A 76 -3.18 3.64 -1.97
N ASN A 77 -2.60 3.51 -0.76
CA ASN A 77 -1.15 3.30 -0.56
C ASN A 77 -0.27 4.31 -1.33
N THR A 78 -0.68 5.58 -1.38
CA THR A 78 -0.12 6.61 -2.27
C THR A 78 0.91 7.51 -1.59
N CYS A 79 1.99 7.88 -2.31
CA CYS A 79 2.98 8.87 -1.88
C CYS A 79 2.94 10.15 -2.73
N ILE A 80 1.88 10.96 -2.60
CA ILE A 80 1.61 12.09 -3.53
C ILE A 80 2.42 13.35 -3.18
N HIS A 81 2.79 13.54 -1.91
CA HIS A 81 3.48 14.74 -1.45
C HIS A 81 4.84 14.40 -0.85
N ALA A 82 5.89 15.11 -1.31
CA ALA A 82 7.26 14.98 -0.82
C ALA A 82 7.37 15.23 0.69
N ASN A 83 6.79 16.33 1.17
CA ASN A 83 6.79 16.69 2.59
C ASN A 83 5.55 16.11 3.31
N GLY A 84 5.08 14.95 2.85
CA GLY A 84 3.91 14.27 3.40
C GLY A 84 4.25 13.42 4.62
N SER A 85 3.20 13.06 5.38
CA SER A 85 3.34 12.17 6.54
C SER A 85 3.91 10.80 6.19
N MET A 86 3.72 10.31 4.96
CA MET A 86 4.28 9.03 4.52
C MET A 86 5.81 9.04 4.49
N VAL A 87 6.41 10.01 3.79
CA VAL A 87 7.87 10.13 3.67
C VAL A 87 8.48 10.32 5.06
N ALA A 88 7.96 11.27 5.84
CA ALA A 88 8.44 11.52 7.21
C ALA A 88 8.35 10.29 8.13
N SER A 89 7.30 9.48 8.00
CA SER A 89 7.15 8.26 8.81
C SER A 89 8.16 7.18 8.41
N LEU A 90 8.46 7.05 7.12
CA LEU A 90 9.45 6.11 6.63
C LEU A 90 10.88 6.55 6.98
N GLU A 91 11.19 7.85 6.87
CA GLU A 91 12.45 8.43 7.35
C GLU A 91 12.64 8.20 8.85
N PHE A 92 11.59 8.36 9.66
CA PHE A 92 11.65 8.04 11.08
C PHE A 92 11.96 6.55 11.30
N CYS A 93 11.28 5.66 10.57
CA CYS A 93 11.50 4.22 10.69
C CYS A 93 12.93 3.82 10.29
N THR A 94 13.49 4.39 9.23
CA THR A 94 14.86 4.08 8.79
C THR A 94 15.91 4.74 9.67
N ALA A 95 15.77 6.04 9.98
CA ALA A 95 16.78 6.82 10.70
C ALA A 95 16.76 6.60 12.22
N GLN A 96 15.58 6.45 12.82
CA GLN A 96 15.44 6.35 14.28
C GLN A 96 15.29 4.90 14.76
N LEU A 97 14.60 4.05 13.98
CA LEU A 97 14.37 2.64 14.36
C LEU A 97 15.32 1.66 13.66
N GLY A 98 16.12 2.12 12.69
CA GLY A 98 17.14 1.33 12.01
C GLY A 98 16.59 0.31 11.01
N CYS A 99 15.33 0.45 10.59
CA CYS A 99 14.73 -0.44 9.60
C CYS A 99 15.43 -0.29 8.23
N ARG A 100 15.74 -1.42 7.59
CA ARG A 100 16.48 -1.48 6.32
C ARG A 100 15.67 -2.04 5.15
N PHE A 101 14.40 -2.36 5.37
CA PHE A 101 13.53 -2.97 4.37
C PHE A 101 12.20 -2.24 4.30
N ILE A 102 11.86 -1.71 3.13
CA ILE A 102 10.58 -1.06 2.86
C ILE A 102 9.83 -1.86 1.80
N LEU A 103 8.57 -2.19 2.06
CA LEU A 103 7.67 -2.84 1.12
C LEU A 103 6.48 -1.94 0.81
N VAL A 104 6.21 -1.70 -0.46
CA VAL A 104 4.94 -1.10 -0.92
C VAL A 104 4.03 -2.23 -1.38
N LEU A 105 2.92 -2.42 -0.65
CA LEU A 105 1.98 -3.51 -0.88
C LEU A 105 0.68 -2.99 -1.49
N GLY A 106 0.50 -3.26 -2.79
CA GLY A 106 -0.78 -3.09 -3.48
C GLY A 106 -1.74 -4.26 -3.21
N HIS A 107 -3.03 -4.04 -3.42
CA HIS A 107 -4.03 -5.10 -3.36
C HIS A 107 -5.07 -4.97 -4.47
N LYS A 108 -5.61 -6.11 -4.91
CA LYS A 108 -6.71 -6.15 -5.87
C LYS A 108 -7.96 -5.49 -5.28
N ARG A 109 -8.82 -4.99 -6.17
CA ARG A 109 -10.10 -4.33 -5.83
C ARG A 109 -9.93 -3.19 -4.82
N CYS A 110 -8.87 -2.39 -4.97
CA CYS A 110 -8.70 -1.18 -4.17
C CYS A 110 -9.79 -0.16 -4.52
N GLY A 111 -10.61 0.20 -3.53
CA GLY A 111 -11.71 1.14 -3.71
C GLY A 111 -11.24 2.52 -4.20
N VAL A 112 -10.08 2.98 -3.73
CA VAL A 112 -9.51 4.28 -4.12
C VAL A 112 -9.13 4.30 -5.60
N LEU A 113 -8.44 3.27 -6.09
CA LEU A 113 -8.07 3.20 -7.51
C LEU A 113 -9.30 2.98 -8.40
N LEU A 114 -10.27 2.19 -7.94
CA LEU A 114 -11.53 2.00 -8.66
C LEU A 114 -12.30 3.31 -8.80
N ASP A 115 -12.44 4.07 -7.72
CA ASP A 115 -13.15 5.35 -7.74
C ASP A 115 -12.37 6.41 -8.50
N ALA A 116 -11.04 6.40 -8.43
CA ALA A 116 -10.21 7.30 -9.23
C ALA A 116 -10.40 7.01 -10.73
N CYS A 117 -10.43 5.74 -11.15
CA CYS A 117 -10.73 5.37 -12.54
C CYS A 117 -12.13 5.82 -12.99
N LYS A 118 -13.15 5.72 -12.12
CA LYS A 118 -14.50 6.22 -12.44
C LYS A 118 -14.52 7.75 -12.58
N THR A 119 -13.94 8.46 -11.61
CA THR A 119 -13.85 9.92 -11.62
C THR A 119 -13.11 10.42 -12.86
N HIS A 120 -12.01 9.77 -13.21
CA HIS A 120 -11.24 10.10 -14.40
C HIS A 120 -12.02 9.79 -15.69
N ALA A 121 -12.75 8.68 -15.75
CA ALA A 121 -13.54 8.32 -16.94
C ALA A 121 -14.78 9.19 -17.16
N GLU A 122 -15.46 9.60 -16.10
CA GLU A 122 -16.73 10.33 -16.18
C GLU A 122 -16.55 11.85 -16.11
N HIS A 123 -15.34 12.35 -15.84
CA HIS A 123 -15.06 13.74 -15.44
C HIS A 123 -15.99 14.24 -14.32
N LYS A 124 -16.50 13.32 -13.49
CA LYS A 124 -17.40 13.60 -12.37
C LYS A 124 -16.70 13.41 -11.04
N HIS A 125 -16.89 14.38 -10.17
CA HIS A 125 -16.40 14.31 -8.80
C HIS A 125 -17.15 13.20 -8.05
N SER A 126 -16.54 12.65 -7.00
CA SER A 126 -17.31 11.83 -6.06
C SER A 126 -18.52 12.64 -5.58
N GLY A 127 -19.64 12.01 -5.19
CA GLY A 127 -20.86 12.73 -4.78
C GLY A 127 -20.72 13.67 -3.58
N CYS A 128 -19.50 13.83 -3.04
CA CYS A 128 -19.09 14.83 -2.07
C CYS A 128 -18.56 16.06 -2.83
N GLY A 129 -18.89 17.29 -2.40
CA GLY A 129 -18.39 18.54 -3.02
C GLY A 129 -16.86 18.69 -2.96
N ASP A 130 -16.31 19.90 -3.08
CA ASP A 130 -14.85 20.12 -2.93
C ASP A 130 -14.35 19.59 -1.59
N CYS A 131 -13.71 18.41 -1.61
CA CYS A 131 -13.26 17.68 -0.45
C CYS A 131 -11.90 17.04 -0.72
N ALA A 132 -11.16 16.71 0.35
CA ALA A 132 -9.84 16.10 0.25
C ALA A 132 -9.86 14.77 -0.53
N LEU A 133 -10.99 14.04 -0.50
CA LEU A 133 -11.15 12.82 -1.29
C LEU A 133 -11.11 13.13 -2.80
N ASN A 134 -11.81 14.15 -3.27
CA ASN A 134 -11.76 14.54 -4.69
C ASN A 134 -10.34 14.96 -5.11
N GLY A 135 -9.61 15.66 -4.23
CA GLY A 135 -8.19 15.98 -4.45
C GLY A 135 -7.35 14.71 -4.64
N LEU A 136 -7.48 13.74 -3.73
CA LEU A 136 -6.80 12.45 -3.82
C LEU A 136 -7.14 11.70 -5.13
N LEU A 137 -8.42 11.62 -5.50
CA LEU A 137 -8.84 10.94 -6.73
C LEU A 137 -8.30 11.65 -7.98
N HIS A 138 -8.24 12.98 -7.96
CA HIS A 138 -7.68 13.77 -9.05
C HIS A 138 -6.15 13.59 -9.18
N ASP A 139 -5.43 13.56 -8.07
CA ASP A 139 -3.97 13.34 -8.05
C ASP A 139 -3.57 11.97 -8.63
N MET A 140 -4.49 11.00 -8.62
CA MET A 140 -4.33 9.69 -9.25
C MET A 140 -4.48 9.69 -10.77
N SER A 141 -4.84 10.81 -11.40
CA SER A 141 -5.01 10.87 -12.87
C SER A 141 -3.76 10.40 -13.62
N SER A 142 -2.57 10.82 -13.16
CA SER A 142 -1.29 10.39 -13.76
C SER A 142 -1.06 8.88 -13.71
N VAL A 143 -1.48 8.22 -12.62
CA VAL A 143 -1.41 6.75 -12.47
C VAL A 143 -2.36 6.08 -13.46
N ILE A 144 -3.56 6.63 -13.60
CA ILE A 144 -4.61 6.08 -14.47
C ILE A 144 -4.22 6.21 -15.94
N ASP A 145 -3.67 7.36 -16.32
CA ASP A 145 -3.19 7.61 -17.68
C ASP A 145 -2.13 6.57 -18.07
N GLN A 146 -1.11 6.40 -17.22
CA GLN A 146 -0.06 5.39 -17.41
C GLN A 146 -0.61 3.97 -17.45
N ALA A 147 -1.59 3.64 -16.59
CA ALA A 147 -2.20 2.32 -16.57
C ALA A 147 -2.96 2.01 -17.87
N ALA A 148 -3.66 2.99 -18.43
CA ALA A 148 -4.38 2.83 -19.69
C ALA A 148 -3.43 2.73 -20.89
N GLU A 149 -2.34 3.49 -20.91
CA GLU A 149 -1.27 3.37 -21.90
C GLU A 149 -0.66 1.97 -21.88
N LEU A 150 -0.25 1.48 -20.71
CA LEU A 150 0.35 0.14 -20.54
C LEU A 150 -0.62 -0.99 -20.86
N ALA A 151 -1.92 -0.78 -20.68
CA ALA A 151 -2.94 -1.74 -21.07
C ALA A 151 -3.13 -1.85 -22.59
N SER A 152 -2.42 -1.03 -23.41
CA SER A 152 -2.64 -0.90 -24.86
C SER A 152 -4.10 -0.59 -25.23
N ASN A 153 -4.85 -0.07 -24.27
CA ASN A 153 -6.28 0.18 -24.35
C ASN A 153 -6.50 1.69 -24.32
N VAL A 154 -5.95 2.39 -25.30
CA VAL A 154 -6.08 3.86 -25.45
C VAL A 154 -7.55 4.30 -25.56
N SER A 155 -8.46 3.39 -25.96
CA SER A 155 -9.91 3.59 -25.90
C SER A 155 -10.47 3.78 -24.47
N LEU A 156 -9.72 3.39 -23.43
CA LEU A 156 -10.05 3.63 -22.02
C LEU A 156 -9.73 5.06 -21.57
N LEU A 157 -8.97 5.84 -22.35
CA LEU A 157 -8.58 7.21 -22.02
C LEU A 157 -9.62 8.24 -22.47
N SER A 158 -10.46 7.93 -23.45
CA SER A 158 -11.37 8.93 -24.05
C SER A 158 -12.58 8.26 -24.70
N GLY A 159 -13.75 8.29 -24.05
CA GLY A 159 -15.01 7.83 -24.65
C GLY A 159 -16.16 7.66 -23.66
N ASP A 160 -17.31 8.27 -23.97
CA ASP A 160 -18.59 7.97 -23.33
C ASP A 160 -19.03 6.53 -23.65
N GLY A 161 -19.40 5.75 -22.64
CA GLY A 161 -19.96 4.39 -22.81
C GLY A 161 -19.11 3.20 -22.32
N LYS A 162 -18.14 3.42 -21.43
CA LYS A 162 -17.30 2.33 -20.87
C LYS A 162 -18.14 1.38 -20.00
N SER A 163 -17.91 0.08 -20.14
CA SER A 163 -18.56 -0.90 -19.26
C SER A 163 -17.92 -0.87 -17.86
N LEU A 164 -18.68 -1.28 -16.84
CA LEU A 164 -18.14 -1.40 -15.49
C LEU A 164 -16.96 -2.39 -15.43
N ASP A 165 -16.97 -3.43 -16.28
CA ASP A 165 -15.91 -4.44 -16.37
C ASP A 165 -14.59 -3.84 -16.87
N ASP A 166 -14.67 -2.92 -17.84
CA ASP A 166 -13.51 -2.21 -18.37
C ASP A 166 -12.85 -1.32 -17.31
N ILE A 167 -13.67 -0.63 -16.51
CA ILE A 167 -13.19 0.21 -15.40
C ILE A 167 -12.52 -0.64 -14.33
N VAL A 168 -13.09 -1.81 -14.01
CA VAL A 168 -12.50 -2.73 -13.03
C VAL A 168 -11.14 -3.24 -13.51
N LYS A 169 -11.00 -3.63 -14.78
CA LYS A 169 -9.72 -4.07 -15.35
C LYS A 169 -8.68 -2.95 -15.34
N LEU A 170 -9.09 -1.73 -15.69
CA LEU A 170 -8.21 -0.57 -15.62
C LEU A 170 -7.74 -0.32 -14.19
N ALA A 171 -8.64 -0.40 -13.21
CA ALA A 171 -8.31 -0.23 -11.79
C ALA A 171 -7.32 -1.30 -11.30
N GLU A 172 -7.44 -2.55 -11.72
CA GLU A 172 -6.45 -3.59 -11.42
C GLU A 172 -5.06 -3.23 -11.96
N LYS A 173 -4.99 -2.71 -13.20
CA LYS A 173 -3.72 -2.25 -13.76
C LYS A 173 -3.18 -1.01 -13.07
N ALA A 174 -4.06 -0.08 -12.70
CA ALA A 174 -3.71 1.13 -11.97
C ALA A 174 -3.14 0.82 -10.58
N VAL A 175 -3.58 -0.25 -9.92
CA VAL A 175 -2.96 -0.71 -8.66
C VAL A 175 -1.49 -1.08 -8.89
N GLU A 176 -1.16 -1.82 -9.94
CA GLU A 176 0.23 -2.19 -10.24
C GLU A 176 1.08 -0.95 -10.50
N VAL A 177 0.61 -0.04 -11.36
CA VAL A 177 1.30 1.21 -11.69
C VAL A 177 1.50 2.06 -10.44
N ASN A 178 0.48 2.18 -9.59
CA ASN A 178 0.53 2.95 -8.35
C ASN A 178 1.59 2.44 -7.37
N VAL A 179 1.79 1.12 -7.28
CA VAL A 179 2.86 0.54 -6.43
C VAL A 179 4.22 1.01 -6.91
N PHE A 180 4.50 0.94 -8.22
CA PHE A 180 5.77 1.38 -8.79
C PHE A 180 5.96 2.89 -8.70
N GLN A 181 4.92 3.67 -8.98
CA GLN A 181 4.95 5.13 -8.84
C GLN A 181 5.19 5.54 -7.39
N THR A 182 4.58 4.84 -6.42
CA THR A 182 4.82 5.09 -5.00
C THR A 182 6.27 4.78 -4.64
N LEU A 183 6.84 3.67 -5.12
CA LEU A 183 8.26 3.36 -4.92
C LEU A 183 9.17 4.44 -5.50
N GLU A 184 8.89 4.90 -6.72
CA GLU A 184 9.68 5.94 -7.38
C GLU A 184 9.61 7.28 -6.62
N LEU A 185 8.43 7.68 -6.17
CA LEU A 185 8.24 8.89 -5.38
C LEU A 185 8.94 8.80 -4.02
N LEU A 186 8.91 7.63 -3.37
CA LEU A 186 9.67 7.39 -2.15
C LEU A 186 11.17 7.56 -2.42
N LEU A 187 11.73 6.88 -3.43
CA LEU A 187 13.15 7.00 -3.80
C LEU A 187 13.57 8.42 -4.21
N ARG A 188 12.63 9.21 -4.73
CA ARG A 188 12.87 10.59 -5.13
C ARG A 188 12.88 11.56 -3.95
N PHE A 189 12.06 11.30 -2.93
CA PHE A 189 11.85 12.22 -1.81
C PHE A 189 12.58 11.81 -0.52
N SER A 190 13.05 10.57 -0.41
CA SER A 190 13.93 10.07 0.66
C SER A 190 15.41 10.25 0.32
#